data_AF-A0AAW4XVH9-F1
#
_entry.id   AF-A0AAW4XVH9-F1
#
_cell.length_a   1.000
_cell.length_b   1.000
_cell.length_c   1.000
_cell.angle_alpha   90.00
_cell.angle_beta   90.00
_cell.angle_gamma   90.00
#
_symmetry.space_group_name_H-M   'P 1'
#
loop_
_entity.id
_entity.type
_entity.pdbx_description
1 polymer ?
#
loop_
_entity_poly.entity_id
_entity_poly.type
_entity_poly.pdbx_seq_one_letter_code
_entity_poly.pdbx_strand_id
1 'polypeptide(L)'
;MSPLNDAPFAHATPLAGKLSNRAFNALARHNITTVEEVIAAYPERLLKLAGFGLQSLREVEAVFFPGQCYLADLKDGQRPTKKMHDAPLAALGLHPAA
;
A
#
# COMPACT_ATOMS: atom_id res chain seq x y z
N MET A 1 9.15 41.75 -1.66
CA MET A 1 8.97 40.28 -1.64
C MET A 1 9.49 39.76 -0.32
N SER A 2 8.62 39.29 0.56
CA SER A 2 9.06 38.60 1.79
C SER A 2 9.45 37.17 1.44
N PRO A 3 10.65 36.68 1.83
CA PRO A 3 10.90 35.24 1.83
C PRO A 3 10.05 34.64 2.95
N LEU A 4 9.10 33.78 2.59
CA LEU A 4 8.26 33.05 3.53
C LEU A 4 9.15 32.03 4.25
N ASN A 5 9.49 32.37 5.48
CA ASN A 5 10.26 31.55 6.39
C ASN A 5 9.26 30.71 7.19
N ASP A 6 9.16 29.40 6.91
CA ASP A 6 8.49 28.44 7.80
C ASP A 6 9.33 27.17 7.92
N ALA A 7 10.25 27.22 8.90
CA ALA A 7 10.61 26.14 9.81
C ALA A 7 11.27 24.84 9.25
N PRO A 8 12.00 24.08 10.10
CA PRO A 8 13.22 23.38 9.73
C PRO A 8 12.95 21.98 9.20
N PHE A 9 13.29 21.70 7.95
CA PHE A 9 13.42 20.31 7.53
C PHE A 9 14.77 19.77 8.03
N ALA A 10 14.79 19.46 9.33
CA ALA A 10 15.71 18.48 9.88
C ALA A 10 15.76 17.29 8.90
N HIS A 11 16.95 17.01 8.39
CA HIS A 11 17.27 16.12 7.26
C HIS A 11 16.28 14.98 6.98
N ALA A 12 15.16 15.29 6.33
CA ALA A 12 14.18 14.28 5.98
C ALA A 12 14.71 13.49 4.79
N THR A 13 15.02 12.23 5.02
CA THR A 13 15.66 11.38 4.01
C THR A 13 14.64 11.08 2.92
N PRO A 14 14.94 11.38 1.64
CA PRO A 14 14.00 11.10 0.57
C PRO A 14 13.78 9.59 0.44
N LEU A 15 12.52 9.21 0.28
CA LEU A 15 12.09 7.83 0.07
C LEU A 15 12.33 7.34 -1.37
N ALA A 16 12.46 8.29 -2.31
CA ALA A 16 12.67 8.00 -3.72
C ALA A 16 13.93 7.16 -3.95
N GLY A 17 13.79 6.07 -4.71
CA GLY A 17 14.89 5.14 -5.01
C GLY A 17 15.22 4.12 -3.92
N LYS A 18 14.57 4.17 -2.75
CA LYS A 18 14.74 3.18 -1.67
C LYS A 18 13.76 2.00 -1.75
N LEU A 19 12.61 2.20 -2.40
CA LEU A 19 11.53 1.23 -2.52
C LEU A 19 11.15 0.99 -3.98
N SER A 20 10.38 -0.07 -4.27
CA SER A 20 9.77 -0.25 -5.59
C SER A 20 8.82 0.90 -5.94
N ASN A 21 8.67 1.18 -7.24
CA ASN A 21 7.75 2.21 -7.72
C ASN A 21 6.31 2.01 -7.22
N ARG A 22 5.88 0.75 -7.02
CA ARG A 22 4.56 0.45 -6.47
C ARG A 22 4.42 0.94 -5.04
N ALA A 23 5.34 0.55 -4.17
CA ALA A 23 5.34 0.95 -2.76
C ALA A 23 5.49 2.48 -2.63
N PHE A 24 6.41 3.07 -3.39
CA PHE A 24 6.61 4.51 -3.43
C PHE A 24 5.36 5.27 -3.89
N ASN A 25 4.74 4.85 -5.01
CA ASN A 25 3.54 5.53 -5.53
C ASN A 25 2.34 5.41 -4.58
N ALA A 26 2.19 4.27 -3.89
CA ALA A 26 1.15 4.11 -2.88
C ALA A 26 1.36 5.11 -1.72
N LEU A 27 2.59 5.28 -1.25
CA LEU A 27 2.93 6.23 -0.17
C LEU A 27 2.79 7.69 -0.63
N ALA A 28 3.31 8.02 -1.81
CA ALA A 28 3.26 9.36 -2.39
C ALA A 28 1.83 9.87 -2.60
N ARG A 29 0.89 8.97 -2.97
CA ARG A 29 -0.55 9.29 -3.07
C ARG A 29 -1.16 9.75 -1.75
N HIS A 30 -0.55 9.39 -0.64
CA HIS A 30 -0.98 9.75 0.71
C HIS A 30 -0.07 10.81 1.36
N ASN A 31 0.72 11.53 0.55
CA ASN A 31 1.68 12.55 0.98
C ASN A 31 2.80 12.01 1.88
N ILE A 32 3.10 10.71 1.82
CA ILE A 32 4.25 10.12 2.53
C ILE A 32 5.41 10.04 1.54
N THR A 33 6.39 10.92 1.69
CA THR A 33 7.51 11.05 0.73
C THR A 33 8.88 10.93 1.37
N THR A 34 8.93 10.90 2.69
CA THR A 34 10.17 10.83 3.48
C THR A 34 10.21 9.56 4.34
N VAL A 35 11.41 9.13 4.71
CA VAL A 35 11.62 7.93 5.53
C VAL A 35 11.01 8.10 6.92
N GLU A 36 11.14 9.29 7.47
CA GLU A 36 10.66 9.66 8.80
C GLU A 36 9.14 9.58 8.88
N GLU A 37 8.43 10.01 7.83
CA GLU A 37 6.98 9.86 7.72
C GLU A 37 6.55 8.39 7.62
N VAL A 38 7.31 7.56 6.89
CA VAL A 38 7.06 6.12 6.83
C VAL A 38 7.21 5.49 8.21
N ILE A 39 8.27 5.86 8.94
CA ILE A 39 8.51 5.34 10.28
C ILE A 39 7.40 5.78 11.25
N ALA A 40 6.96 7.04 11.17
CA ALA A 40 5.88 7.57 12.00
C ALA A 40 4.51 6.94 11.68
N ALA A 41 4.28 6.49 10.44
CA ALA A 41 3.05 5.83 10.02
C ALA A 41 3.05 4.30 10.22
N TYR A 42 4.22 3.70 10.43
CA TYR A 42 4.35 2.27 10.64
C TYR A 42 3.70 1.82 11.97
N PRO A 43 3.08 0.62 12.05
CA PRO A 43 2.70 -0.29 10.97
C PRO A 43 1.25 -0.11 10.48
N GLU A 44 0.31 0.22 11.37
CA GLU A 44 -1.12 0.18 11.04
C GLU A 44 -1.56 1.24 10.03
N ARG A 45 -1.02 2.46 10.13
CA ARG A 45 -1.45 3.55 9.26
C ARG A 45 -1.04 3.27 7.82
N LEU A 46 0.11 2.60 7.62
CA LEU A 46 0.55 2.13 6.31
C LEU A 46 -0.39 1.07 5.72
N LEU A 47 -0.82 0.09 6.53
CA LEU A 47 -1.75 -0.97 6.08
C LEU A 47 -3.17 -0.46 5.79
N LYS A 48 -3.54 0.71 6.32
CA LYS A 48 -4.82 1.37 6.03
C LYS A 48 -4.80 2.16 4.71
N LEU A 49 -3.64 2.32 4.07
CA LEU A 49 -3.52 3.09 2.82
C LEU A 49 -4.04 2.29 1.61
N ALA A 50 -4.74 2.98 0.72
CA ALA A 50 -5.31 2.34 -0.45
C ALA A 50 -4.21 1.96 -1.46
N GLY A 51 -4.12 0.66 -1.77
CA GLY A 51 -3.08 0.15 -2.67
C GLY A 51 -1.72 -0.11 -2.00
N PHE A 52 -1.65 0.05 -0.68
CA PHE A 52 -0.50 -0.39 0.11
C PHE A 52 -0.85 -1.72 0.81
N GLY A 53 -0.17 -2.79 0.41
CA GLY A 53 -0.43 -4.13 0.94
C GLY A 53 0.74 -4.68 1.75
N LEU A 54 0.56 -5.88 2.30
CA LEU A 54 1.60 -6.60 3.07
C LEU A 54 2.92 -6.73 2.30
N GLN A 55 2.87 -6.93 0.98
CA GLN A 55 4.09 -7.02 0.17
C GLN A 55 4.91 -5.71 0.21
N SER A 56 4.25 -4.56 0.07
CA SER A 56 4.91 -3.25 0.17
C SER A 56 5.36 -2.94 1.59
N LEU A 57 4.63 -3.42 2.60
CA LEU A 57 5.08 -3.36 4.00
C LEU A 57 6.37 -4.16 4.21
N ARG A 58 6.46 -5.38 3.65
CA ARG A 58 7.66 -6.23 3.74
C ARG A 58 8.88 -5.58 3.05
N GLU A 59 8.69 -4.87 1.94
CA GLU A 59 9.75 -4.07 1.32
C GLU A 59 10.21 -2.95 2.25
N VAL A 60 9.28 -2.21 2.86
CA VAL A 60 9.59 -1.16 3.84
C VAL A 60 10.35 -1.74 5.03
N GLU A 61 9.94 -2.89 5.55
CA GLU A 61 10.61 -3.58 6.66
C GLU A 61 12.03 -4.02 6.28
N ALA A 62 12.21 -4.62 5.10
CA ALA A 62 13.52 -5.05 4.63
C ALA A 62 14.52 -3.88 4.49
N VAL A 63 14.03 -2.68 4.15
CA VAL A 63 14.87 -1.50 3.91
C VAL A 63 15.09 -0.67 5.17
N PHE A 64 14.03 -0.44 5.96
CA PHE A 64 14.05 0.53 7.06
C PHE A 64 14.00 -0.12 8.45
N PHE A 65 13.51 -1.36 8.56
CA PHE A 65 13.37 -2.05 9.84
C PHE A 65 13.99 -3.45 9.80
N PRO A 66 15.32 -3.56 9.58
CA PRO A 66 15.97 -4.86 9.52
C PRO A 66 15.74 -5.62 10.83
N GLY A 67 15.11 -6.80 10.74
CA GLY A 67 14.81 -7.65 11.89
C GLY A 67 13.46 -7.38 12.57
N GLN A 68 12.68 -6.40 12.10
CA GLN A 68 11.28 -6.22 12.51
C GLN A 68 10.37 -6.73 11.40
N CYS A 69 9.46 -7.60 11.79
CA CYS A 69 8.39 -8.09 10.94
C CYS A 69 7.08 -7.91 11.69
N TYR A 70 6.21 -7.05 11.17
CA TYR A 70 4.84 -6.95 11.62
C TYR A 70 4.18 -8.29 11.38
N LEU A 71 3.94 -9.02 12.46
CA LEU A 71 3.05 -10.17 12.49
C LEU A 71 1.66 -9.59 12.73
N ALA A 72 1.04 -9.14 11.64
CA ALA A 72 -0.40 -8.96 11.64
C ALA A 72 -0.97 -10.32 12.00
N ASP A 73 -1.48 -10.46 13.23
CA ASP A 73 -2.33 -11.57 13.62
C ASP A 73 -3.35 -11.73 12.47
N LEU A 74 -3.29 -12.84 11.74
CA LEU A 74 -4.01 -13.05 10.47
C LEU A 74 -5.53 -13.03 10.70
N LYS A 75 -6.06 -11.84 10.91
CA LYS A 75 -7.48 -11.53 10.95
C LYS A 75 -7.66 -10.29 10.11
N ASP A 76 -7.52 -10.46 8.81
CA ASP A 76 -8.41 -9.78 7.87
C ASP A 76 -8.18 -10.36 6.49
N GLY A 77 -9.11 -11.23 6.12
CA GLY A 77 -9.26 -11.69 4.75
C GLY A 77 -9.56 -10.50 3.86
N GLN A 78 -8.52 -9.87 3.33
CA GLN A 78 -8.65 -8.96 2.21
C GLN A 78 -9.12 -9.78 1.01
N ARG A 79 -10.44 -9.95 0.93
CA ARG A 79 -11.14 -10.39 -0.27
C ARG A 79 -10.64 -9.48 -1.39
N PRO A 80 -10.08 -10.01 -2.49
CA PRO A 80 -9.95 -9.22 -3.69
C PRO A 80 -11.35 -8.71 -4.01
N THR A 81 -11.55 -7.39 -3.95
CA THR A 81 -12.80 -6.78 -4.37
C THR A 81 -12.98 -7.10 -5.84
N LYS A 82 -13.80 -8.12 -6.04
CA LYS A 82 -14.40 -8.60 -7.28
C LYS A 82 -14.63 -7.44 -8.25
N LYS A 83 -13.81 -7.42 -9.30
CA LYS A 83 -14.15 -6.88 -10.61
C LYS A 83 -13.74 -7.91 -11.68
N MET A 84 -14.28 -9.13 -11.55
CA MET A 84 -14.55 -9.93 -12.74
C MET A 84 -15.77 -9.26 -13.37
N HIS A 85 -15.53 -8.35 -14.31
CA HIS A 85 -16.59 -7.89 -15.20
C HIS A 85 -16.90 -9.04 -16.16
N ASP A 86 -18.19 -9.40 -16.18
CA ASP A 86 -18.94 -10.11 -17.22
C ASP A 86 -18.26 -11.24 -18.01
N ALA A 87 -18.57 -12.47 -17.63
CA ALA A 87 -18.78 -13.55 -18.59
C ALA A 87 -20.24 -14.00 -18.47
N PRO A 88 -21.08 -13.84 -19.51
CA PRO A 88 -22.52 -14.07 -19.40
C PRO A 88 -22.86 -15.55 -19.20
N LEU A 89 -23.88 -15.71 -18.37
CA LEU A 89 -24.54 -16.92 -17.90
C LEU A 89 -25.38 -17.52 -19.03
N ALA A 90 -24.86 -18.49 -19.79
CA ALA A 90 -25.67 -19.26 -20.76
C ALA A 90 -25.10 -20.66 -21.00
N ALA A 91 -25.29 -21.58 -20.05
CA ALA A 91 -25.09 -23.02 -20.29
C ALA A 91 -25.85 -23.91 -19.29
N LEU A 92 -27.13 -23.64 -19.05
CA LEU A 92 -28.05 -24.61 -18.46
C LEU A 92 -29.38 -24.51 -19.21
N GLY A 93 -29.54 -25.37 -20.20
CA GLY A 93 -30.78 -25.55 -20.96
C GLY A 93 -30.89 -27.00 -21.37
N LEU A 94 -31.27 -27.85 -20.41
CA LEU A 94 -31.61 -29.25 -20.65
C LEU A 94 -33.12 -29.34 -20.96
N HIS A 95 -33.45 -30.06 -22.05
CA HIS A 95 -34.71 -30.77 -22.41
C HIS A 95 -35.83 -30.02 -23.18
N PRO A 96 -36.75 -30.71 -23.92
CA PRO A 96 -37.02 -32.16 -24.01
C PRO A 96 -37.23 -32.73 -25.45
N ALA A 97 -37.67 -34.00 -25.51
CA ALA A 97 -37.94 -34.88 -26.64
C ALA A 97 -39.08 -34.46 -27.61
N ALA A 98 -38.96 -34.88 -28.87
CA ALA A 98 -40.02 -35.36 -29.76
C ALA A 98 -39.41 -36.28 -30.83
#